data_AF-A0A2P6PEA9-F1
#
_entry.id   AF-A0A2P6PEA9-F1
#
_cell.length_a   1.000
_cell.length_b   1.000
_cell.length_c   1.000
_cell.angle_alpha   90.00
_cell.angle_beta   90.00
_cell.angle_gamma   90.00
#
_symmetry.space_group_name_H-M   'P 1'
#
loop_
_entity.id
_entity.type
_entity.pdbx_description
1 polymer ?
#
loop_
_entity_poly.entity_id
_entity_poly.type
_entity_poly.pdbx_seq_one_letter_code
_entity_poly.pdbx_strand_id
1 'polypeptide(L)'
;MRLPSGEPRQDFVVRYHIQSATKLHLAGVKFKLSKARSFLDIKFSDGVLEIPELKLDNLSIKLWLSFIALEQCSYHSSRLITTYAEFMSCLVYKLKDAELLYHSIIKNYIAYEEIANTITNISKGVAIDFEQGYLLNRSVQRCN
;
A
#
# COMPACT_ATOMS: atom_id res chain seq x y z
N MET A 1 20.19 23.01 36.23
CA MET A 1 20.49 22.42 34.91
C MET A 1 19.17 21.91 34.33
N ARG A 2 18.55 22.67 33.41
CA ARG A 2 17.27 22.29 32.77
C ARG A 2 17.59 21.47 31.52
N LEU A 3 16.94 20.31 31.38
CA LEU A 3 16.94 19.51 30.15
C LEU A 3 16.28 20.32 29.02
N PRO A 4 16.78 20.25 27.78
CA PRO A 4 16.10 20.88 26.66
C PRO A 4 14.80 20.12 26.39
N SER A 5 13.71 20.87 26.28
CA SER A 5 12.43 20.40 25.77
C SER A 5 12.65 19.81 24.38
N GLY A 6 12.49 18.50 24.25
CA GLY A 6 12.43 17.85 22.94
C GLY A 6 11.23 18.42 22.21
N GLU A 7 11.50 19.30 21.24
CA GLU A 7 10.49 19.67 20.25
C GLU A 7 9.95 18.38 19.60
N PRO A 8 8.65 18.29 19.30
CA PRO A 8 8.14 17.16 18.55
C PRO A 8 8.94 17.09 17.25
N ARG A 9 9.52 15.91 16.98
CA ARG A 9 10.19 15.66 15.72
C ARG A 9 9.20 16.00 14.63
N GLN A 10 9.47 17.12 13.96
CA GLN A 10 8.85 17.42 12.70
C GLN A 10 9.44 16.39 11.76
N ASP A 11 8.82 15.20 11.74
CA ASP A 11 9.17 14.15 10.81
C ASP A 11 9.09 14.81 9.45
N PHE A 12 10.28 15.07 8.90
CA PHE A 12 10.44 15.54 7.56
C PHE A 12 9.95 14.37 6.71
N VAL A 13 8.65 14.35 6.45
CA VAL A 13 8.07 13.49 5.42
C VAL A 13 8.73 13.99 4.16
N VAL A 14 9.84 13.36 3.79
CA VAL A 14 10.36 13.44 2.44
C VAL A 14 9.18 12.96 1.62
N ARG A 15 8.41 13.90 1.07
CA ARG A 15 7.42 13.60 0.05
C ARG A 15 8.24 13.01 -1.07
N TYR A 16 8.33 11.69 -1.10
CA TYR A 16 8.84 10.99 -2.25
C TYR A 16 8.06 11.54 -3.44
N HIS A 17 8.73 12.25 -4.35
CA HIS A 17 8.12 12.88 -5.53
C HIS A 17 7.76 11.83 -6.59
N ILE A 18 7.20 10.71 -6.13
CA ILE A 18 6.85 9.57 -6.95
C ILE A 18 5.52 9.89 -7.62
N GLN A 19 5.56 9.88 -8.95
CA GLN A 19 4.38 10.14 -9.75
C GLN A 19 3.47 8.91 -9.76
N SER A 20 2.18 9.12 -9.97
CA SER A 20 1.22 8.02 -10.08
C SER A 20 1.53 7.12 -11.28
N ALA A 21 1.00 5.90 -11.25
CA ALA A 21 1.24 4.92 -12.29
C ALA A 21 0.86 5.44 -13.69
N THR A 22 -0.28 6.15 -13.80
CA THR A 22 -0.71 6.77 -15.06
C THR A 22 0.30 7.81 -15.57
N LYS A 23 0.83 8.66 -14.68
CA LYS A 23 1.80 9.69 -15.08
C LYS A 23 3.14 9.09 -15.51
N LEU A 24 3.61 8.08 -14.79
CA LEU A 24 4.82 7.34 -15.16
C LEU A 24 4.63 6.64 -16.50
N HIS A 25 3.47 6.04 -16.72
CA HIS A 25 3.13 5.41 -17.99
C HIS A 25 3.14 6.40 -19.17
N LEU A 26 2.53 7.58 -18.98
CA LEU A 26 2.56 8.66 -19.98
C LEU A 26 3.97 9.19 -20.24
N ALA A 27 4.87 9.12 -19.26
CA ALA A 27 6.28 9.45 -19.41
C ALA A 27 7.12 8.32 -20.06
N GLY A 28 6.49 7.23 -20.49
CA GLY A 28 7.14 6.11 -21.17
C GLY A 28 7.62 4.98 -20.25
N VAL A 29 7.34 5.05 -18.94
CA VAL A 29 7.66 3.97 -18.00
C VAL A 29 6.72 2.78 -18.23
N LYS A 30 7.31 1.59 -18.32
CA LYS A 30 6.56 0.33 -18.43
C LYS A 30 6.51 -0.37 -17.08
N PHE A 31 5.38 -0.97 -16.77
CA PHE A 31 5.18 -1.74 -15.55
C PHE A 31 5.24 -3.23 -15.86
N LYS A 32 5.95 -3.99 -15.03
CA LYS A 32 6.11 -5.43 -15.23
C LYS A 32 6.12 -6.16 -13.90
N LEU A 33 5.56 -7.37 -13.91
CA LEU A 33 5.63 -8.28 -12.77
C LEU A 33 7.06 -8.79 -12.57
N SER A 34 7.60 -8.56 -11.37
CA SER A 34 8.88 -9.13 -10.94
C SER A 34 8.70 -10.58 -10.45
N LYS A 35 9.66 -11.46 -10.74
CA LYS A 35 9.74 -12.82 -10.18
C LYS A 35 10.44 -12.87 -8.81
N ALA A 36 10.51 -11.73 -8.12
CA ALA A 36 11.23 -11.64 -6.86
C ALA A 36 10.59 -12.50 -5.76
N ARG A 37 11.44 -12.91 -4.80
CA ARG A 37 11.01 -13.68 -3.62
C ARG A 37 10.45 -12.80 -2.50
N SER A 38 10.74 -11.51 -2.53
CA SER A 38 10.28 -10.52 -1.54
C SER A 38 9.38 -9.51 -2.24
N PHE A 39 8.27 -9.13 -1.59
CA PHE A 39 7.37 -8.09 -2.08
C PHE A 39 8.02 -6.70 -2.06
N LEU A 40 9.15 -6.54 -1.36
CA LEU A 40 9.93 -5.31 -1.27
C LEU A 40 10.94 -5.15 -2.42
N ASP A 41 11.18 -6.17 -3.24
CA ASP A 41 12.23 -6.15 -4.28
C ASP A 41 11.72 -5.48 -5.57
N ILE A 42 11.67 -4.15 -5.54
CA ILE A 42 11.35 -3.29 -6.68
C ILE A 42 12.61 -2.98 -7.49
N LYS A 43 12.54 -3.08 -8.82
CA LYS A 43 13.67 -2.75 -9.72
C LYS A 43 13.23 -1.75 -10.78
N PHE A 44 14.08 -0.78 -11.06
CA PHE A 44 13.90 0.14 -12.17
C PHE A 44 15.12 0.12 -13.07
N SER A 45 14.95 -0.33 -14.30
CA SER A 45 16.02 -0.43 -15.31
C SER A 45 15.44 -0.22 -16.71
N ASP A 46 16.14 0.53 -17.55
CA ASP A 46 15.77 0.77 -18.95
C ASP A 46 14.31 1.22 -19.16
N GLY A 47 13.81 2.08 -18.27
CA GLY A 47 12.44 2.58 -18.30
C GLY A 47 11.38 1.55 -17.91
N VAL A 48 11.77 0.39 -17.38
CA VAL A 48 10.87 -0.64 -16.86
C VAL A 48 10.92 -0.65 -15.34
N LEU A 49 9.76 -0.46 -14.71
CA LEU A 49 9.55 -0.61 -13.29
C LEU A 49 9.00 -2.01 -13.03
N GLU A 50 9.85 -2.90 -12.51
CA GLU A 50 9.50 -4.25 -12.11
C GLU A 50 9.08 -4.24 -10.64
N ILE A 51 7.82 -4.60 -10.38
CA ILE A 51 7.24 -4.66 -9.03
C ILE A 51 6.79 -6.11 -8.78
N PRO A 52 7.12 -6.70 -7.61
CA PRO A 52 6.62 -8.02 -7.25
C PRO A 52 5.09 -8.04 -7.16
N GLU A 53 4.50 -9.23 -7.25
CA GLU A 53 3.05 -9.41 -7.15
C GLU A 53 2.52 -8.80 -5.84
N LEU A 54 1.55 -7.88 -5.95
CA LEU A 54 0.85 -7.34 -4.78
C LEU A 54 -0.42 -8.17 -4.54
N LYS A 55 -0.43 -8.90 -3.41
CA LYS A 55 -1.61 -9.64 -2.94
C LYS A 55 -2.40 -8.80 -1.96
N LEU A 56 -3.67 -8.55 -2.28
CA LEU A 56 -4.61 -7.80 -1.44
C LEU A 56 -5.78 -8.70 -1.02
N ASP A 57 -5.46 -9.76 -0.26
CA ASP A 57 -6.47 -10.55 0.45
C ASP A 57 -6.54 -10.12 1.93
N ASN A 58 -7.62 -10.54 2.62
CA ASN A 58 -7.86 -10.17 4.03
C ASN A 58 -6.68 -10.51 4.95
N LEU A 59 -5.93 -11.58 4.68
CA LEU A 59 -4.79 -11.98 5.49
C LEU A 59 -3.58 -11.07 5.24
N SER A 60 -3.27 -10.82 3.97
CA SER A 60 -2.17 -9.98 3.53
C SER A 60 -2.33 -8.55 4.05
N ILE A 61 -3.54 -8.02 3.98
CA ILE A 61 -3.84 -6.67 4.47
C ILE A 61 -3.66 -6.56 6.00
N LYS A 62 -4.12 -7.56 6.76
CA LYS A 62 -3.91 -7.62 8.21
C LYS A 62 -2.42 -7.72 8.56
N LEU A 63 -1.64 -8.51 7.82
CA LEU A 63 -0.20 -8.63 8.01
C LEU A 63 0.52 -7.30 7.79
N TRP A 64 0.17 -6.57 6.73
CA TRP A 64 0.74 -5.26 6.45
C TRP A 64 0.45 -4.25 7.55
N LEU A 65 -0.80 -4.16 8.00
CA LEU A 65 -1.17 -3.27 9.11
C LEU A 65 -0.42 -3.63 10.39
N SER A 66 -0.25 -4.92 10.68
CA SER A 66 0.52 -5.38 11.83
C SER A 66 2.00 -5.01 11.72
N PHE A 67 2.61 -5.13 10.54
CA PHE A 67 3.99 -4.73 10.33
C PHE A 67 4.19 -3.22 10.42
N ILE A 68 3.29 -2.43 9.84
CA ILE A 68 3.33 -0.96 9.95
C ILE A 68 3.18 -0.54 11.42
N ALA A 69 2.26 -1.15 12.17
CA ALA A 69 2.11 -0.88 13.60
C ALA A 69 3.37 -1.24 14.39
N LEU A 70 4.00 -2.39 14.09
CA LEU A 70 5.27 -2.79 14.70
C LEU A 70 6.38 -1.77 14.43
N GLU A 71 6.50 -1.29 13.18
CA GLU A 71 7.49 -0.28 12.80
C GLU A 71 7.23 1.05 13.53
N GLN A 72 5.96 1.45 13.70
CA GLN A 72 5.59 2.69 14.36
C GLN A 72 5.75 2.65 15.88
N CYS A 73 5.56 1.49 16.52
CA CYS A 73 5.69 1.33 17.97
C CYS A 73 7.14 1.17 18.45
N SER A 74 8.10 1.02 17.55
CA SER A 74 9.50 0.76 17.89
C SER A 74 10.42 1.88 17.39
N TYR A 75 11.02 2.61 18.34
CA TYR A 75 11.92 3.74 18.06
C TYR A 75 13.18 3.36 17.26
N HIS A 76 13.57 2.08 17.26
CA HIS A 76 14.74 1.57 16.54
C HIS A 76 14.38 0.71 15.32
N SER A 77 13.09 0.64 14.94
CA SER A 77 12.68 -0.15 13.78
C SER A 77 13.01 0.56 12.47
N SER A 78 13.40 -0.22 11.47
CA SER A 78 13.38 0.26 10.08
C SER A 78 11.94 0.57 9.66
N ARG A 79 11.73 1.57 8.80
CA ARG A 79 10.41 1.91 8.22
C ARG A 79 10.20 1.27 6.84
N LEU A 80 10.76 0.09 6.59
CA LEU A 80 10.80 -0.50 5.25
C LEU A 80 9.40 -0.80 4.71
N ILE A 81 8.52 -1.35 5.55
CA ILE A 81 7.15 -1.69 5.17
C ILE A 81 6.31 -0.42 5.02
N THR A 82 6.46 0.53 5.93
CA THR A 82 5.77 1.84 5.87
C THR A 82 6.16 2.60 4.60
N THR A 83 7.46 2.71 4.30
CA THR A 83 7.96 3.37 3.09
C THR A 83 7.50 2.65 1.82
N TYR A 84 7.42 1.31 1.82
CA TYR A 84 6.85 0.57 0.70
C TYR A 84 5.33 0.82 0.55
N ALA A 85 4.58 0.89 1.64
CA ALA A 85 3.16 1.21 1.60
C ALA A 85 2.89 2.64 1.09
N GLU A 86 3.70 3.60 1.53
CA GLU A 86 3.69 4.98 1.01
C GLU A 86 4.02 5.01 -0.49
N PHE A 87 5.04 4.27 -0.93
CA PHE A 87 5.40 4.12 -2.35
C PHE A 87 4.21 3.60 -3.18
N MET A 88 3.57 2.52 -2.73
CA MET A 88 2.41 1.95 -3.44
C MET A 88 1.22 2.91 -3.44
N SER A 89 1.02 3.69 -2.38
CA SER A 89 0.00 4.73 -2.29
C SER A 89 0.24 5.88 -3.27
N CYS A 90 1.50 6.25 -3.52
CA CYS A 90 1.84 7.21 -4.57
C CYS A 90 1.55 6.67 -5.98
N LEU A 91 1.87 5.40 -6.24
CA LEU A 91 1.59 4.77 -7.53
C LEU A 91 0.09 4.65 -7.78
N VAL A 92 -0.69 4.23 -6.77
CA VAL A 92 -2.13 3.99 -6.86
C VAL A 92 -2.92 5.15 -6.25
N TYR A 93 -2.79 6.33 -6.84
CA TYR A 93 -3.44 7.53 -6.32
C TYR A 93 -4.94 7.61 -6.70
N LYS A 94 -5.30 7.12 -7.89
CA LYS A 94 -6.68 7.11 -8.41
C LYS A 94 -7.04 5.74 -8.97
N LEU A 95 -8.34 5.53 -9.19
CA LEU A 95 -8.89 4.31 -9.78
C LEU A 95 -8.23 3.94 -11.12
N LYS A 96 -7.92 4.92 -11.97
CA LYS A 96 -7.21 4.69 -13.24
C LYS A 96 -5.78 4.15 -13.03
N ASP A 97 -5.10 4.55 -11.96
CA ASP A 97 -3.79 4.00 -11.63
C ASP A 97 -3.92 2.54 -11.15
N ALA A 98 -4.97 2.24 -10.38
CA ALA A 98 -5.27 0.88 -9.94
C ALA A 98 -5.58 -0.04 -11.14
N GLU A 99 -6.41 0.43 -12.08
CA GLU A 99 -6.75 -0.28 -13.32
C GLU A 99 -5.49 -0.59 -14.16
N LEU A 100 -4.59 0.38 -14.31
CA LEU A 100 -3.34 0.21 -15.05
C LEU A 100 -2.44 -0.87 -14.41
N LEU A 101 -2.34 -0.87 -13.08
CA LEU A 101 -1.52 -1.83 -12.33
C LEU A 101 -2.21 -3.19 -12.15
N TYR A 102 -3.53 -3.25 -12.21
CA TYR A 102 -4.33 -4.47 -12.10
C TYR A 102 -3.95 -5.49 -13.18
N HIS A 103 -3.77 -5.05 -14.41
CA HIS A 103 -3.43 -5.94 -15.51
C HIS A 103 -1.95 -6.38 -15.54
N SER A 104 -1.07 -5.70 -14.78
CA SER A 104 0.38 -5.89 -14.89
C SER A 104 1.04 -6.45 -13.63
N ILE A 105 0.57 -6.08 -12.44
CA ILE A 105 1.28 -6.32 -11.16
C ILE A 105 0.34 -6.80 -10.04
N ILE A 106 -0.90 -6.33 -9.99
CA ILE A 106 -1.82 -6.63 -8.88
C ILE A 106 -2.68 -7.85 -9.23
N LYS A 107 -2.55 -8.94 -8.48
CA LYS A 107 -3.44 -10.09 -8.60
C LYS A 107 -4.43 -10.04 -7.44
N ASN A 108 -5.68 -9.71 -7.73
CA ASN A 108 -6.65 -9.39 -6.69
C ASN A 108 -7.76 -10.43 -6.52
N TYR A 109 -8.26 -10.52 -5.28
CA TYR A 109 -9.56 -11.13 -4.94
C TYR A 109 -10.64 -10.06 -4.67
N ILE A 110 -10.27 -8.77 -4.61
CA ILE A 110 -11.20 -7.64 -4.47
C ILE A 110 -11.30 -6.81 -5.77
N ALA A 111 -12.37 -6.04 -5.93
CA ALA A 111 -12.62 -5.24 -7.12
C ALA A 111 -11.59 -4.10 -7.26
N TYR A 112 -11.30 -3.65 -8.49
CA TYR A 112 -10.25 -2.65 -8.74
C TYR A 112 -10.59 -1.28 -8.12
N GLU A 113 -11.88 -0.99 -7.94
CA GLU A 113 -12.44 0.18 -7.27
C GLU A 113 -12.02 0.25 -5.79
N GLU A 114 -11.77 -0.90 -5.16
CA GLU A 114 -11.42 -1.00 -3.74
C GLU A 114 -9.90 -0.93 -3.49
N ILE A 115 -9.09 -1.14 -4.53
CA ILE A 115 -7.61 -1.19 -4.42
C ILE A 115 -7.04 0.14 -3.94
N ALA A 116 -7.42 1.24 -4.60
CA ALA A 116 -6.86 2.56 -4.29
C ALA A 116 -7.19 2.99 -2.84
N ASN A 117 -8.42 2.73 -2.40
CA ASN A 117 -8.84 2.99 -1.03
C ASN A 117 -8.08 2.09 -0.04
N THR A 118 -7.96 0.80 -0.34
CA THR A 118 -7.25 -0.17 0.50
C THR A 118 -5.78 0.23 0.70
N ILE A 119 -5.05 0.49 -0.37
CA ILE A 119 -3.63 0.89 -0.31
C ILE A 119 -3.48 2.21 0.44
N THR A 120 -4.36 3.18 0.18
CA THR A 120 -4.36 4.47 0.89
C THR A 120 -4.54 4.27 2.39
N ASN A 121 -5.49 3.44 2.81
CA ASN A 121 -5.78 3.17 4.22
C ASN A 121 -4.63 2.40 4.91
N ILE A 122 -4.06 1.41 4.24
CA ILE A 122 -2.87 0.68 4.72
C ILE A 122 -1.72 1.65 4.95
N SER A 123 -1.45 2.55 3.98
CA SER A 123 -0.35 3.52 4.10
C SER A 123 -0.53 4.49 5.27
N LYS A 124 -1.77 4.73 5.71
CA LYS A 124 -2.10 5.56 6.88
C LYS A 124 -2.16 4.76 8.19
N GLY A 125 -2.03 3.43 8.14
CA GLY A 125 -2.22 2.56 9.30
C GLY A 125 -3.68 2.43 9.77
N VAL A 126 -4.66 2.68 8.89
CA VAL A 126 -6.09 2.62 9.22
C VAL A 126 -6.59 1.18 9.06
N ALA A 127 -7.31 0.67 10.08
CA ALA A 127 -7.98 -0.63 10.00
C ALA A 127 -9.10 -0.58 8.94
N ILE A 128 -9.09 -1.53 8.01
CA ILE A 128 -10.11 -1.66 6.97
C ILE A 128 -11.07 -2.78 7.38
N ASP A 129 -12.38 -2.50 7.36
CA ASP A 129 -13.44 -3.49 7.57
C ASP A 129 -13.81 -4.14 6.23
N PHE A 130 -13.49 -5.42 6.06
CA PHE A 130 -13.77 -6.19 4.85
C PHE A 130 -15.10 -6.96 4.90
N GLU A 131 -15.86 -6.86 6.00
CA GLU A 131 -17.11 -7.63 6.18
C GLU A 131 -18.26 -7.13 5.28
N GLN A 132 -18.17 -5.94 4.70
CA GLN A 132 -19.27 -5.35 3.92
C GLN A 132 -19.35 -5.81 2.46
N GLY A 133 -18.30 -6.44 1.90
CA GLY A 133 -18.27 -6.89 0.50
C GLY A 133 -18.73 -8.34 0.27
N TYR A 134 -18.73 -9.19 1.30
CA TYR A 134 -19.04 -10.62 1.17
C TYR A 134 -20.44 -11.02 1.66
N LEU A 135 -21.20 -10.09 2.26
CA LEU A 135 -22.53 -10.37 2.83
C LEU A 135 -23.68 -9.72 2.06
N LEU A 136 -23.57 -9.63 0.73
CA LEU A 136 -24.79 -9.63 -0.08
C LEU A 136 -25.28 -11.07 -0.18
N ASN A 137 -26.36 -11.33 0.55
CA ASN A 137 -27.26 -12.49 0.50
C ASN A 137 -27.01 -13.59 1.54
N ARG A 138 -27.48 -13.36 2.76
CA ARG A 138 -28.56 -14.17 3.36
C ARG A 138 -29.11 -13.48 4.61
N SER A 139 -30.39 -13.17 4.55
CA SER A 139 -31.26 -12.95 5.70
C SER A 139 -31.11 -14.09 6.71
N VAL A 140 -30.57 -13.79 7.90
CA VAL A 140 -30.86 -14.55 9.11
C VAL A 140 -31.01 -13.56 10.26
N GLN A 141 -32.23 -13.51 10.78
CA GLN A 141 -32.61 -12.83 12.01
C GLN A 141 -31.65 -13.22 13.14
N ARG A 142 -31.13 -12.24 13.89
CA ARG A 142 -30.66 -12.50 15.24
C ARG A 142 -31.72 -12.02 16.22
N CYS A 143 -32.44 -13.00 16.77
CA CYS A 143 -32.97 -12.93 18.11
C CYS A 143 -31.84 -12.98 19.14
N ASN A 144 -32.17 -12.42 20.31
CA ASN A 144 -31.46 -12.32 21.59
C ASN A 144 -30.56 -11.10 21.77
#